data_AF-A0A665V993-F1
#
_entry.id   AF-A0A665V993-F1
#
_cell.length_a   1.000
_cell.length_b   1.000
_cell.length_c   1.000
_cell.angle_alpha   90.00
_cell.angle_beta   90.00
_cell.angle_gamma   90.00
#
_symmetry.space_group_name_H-M   'P 1'
#
loop_
_entity.id
_entity.type
_entity.pdbx_description
1 polymer ?
#
loop_
_entity_poly.entity_id
_entity_poly.type
_entity_poly.pdbx_seq_one_letter_code
_entity_poly.pdbx_strand_id
1 'polypeptide(L)'
;LFSLLGPLLCDGRLTHLLFPLLLLLRAPLLLSFGERTCPNSCRCEGKTVHCDSSGFIDVPENITIGCQGLSLRYNELHTLLPYQFAHLGQLLWIYLDHNQISAVDSRAFQGVRRLKELILSSNRITSLHNSTFHGIPNLRSLDLSYNKLEILQPGQFHGLRKLQNLHLRSNGLSNIPIRAFLECRSLEFLDLGYNRIKALTRTTFLGLQKLMELHLEHNQFSRINFFLFPRLANLRSLYLQWNRIRVVNQGLPWTWYTLQKLDLSGNEIQTLDPAVFHCLPNLQVLNLESNKLSNVSQEAVSAWISLTSISLAGNMWDCGTGICPLVAWLRNFRGSKDTTMICSNPKYLQGEKIMEATRNHGICEETDYVLTETPSPTSDSSPPMPPSSTFDSVSRTRPTQLPPPEIEHMTLHKVVVGSVALFFTMSLILTIIYVLWRRYPGATRLLQQRSMVGRKRRKKSPEPEQNLSSQLQEYYMSYNPAATPEALEVLGNGTGSCTCTISGSREMFILFYYCKPLGCHSITQVVSHSIINLCNIPSKG
;
A
#
# COMPACT_ATOMS: atom_id res chain seq x y z
N LEU A 1 57.67 34.50 -35.88
CA LEU A 1 57.20 35.89 -36.11
C LEU A 1 56.93 36.60 -34.79
N PHE A 2 57.96 36.77 -33.96
CA PHE A 2 57.87 37.42 -32.63
C PHE A 2 59.02 38.43 -32.45
N SER A 3 59.47 39.08 -33.53
CA SER A 3 60.52 40.12 -33.49
C SER A 3 60.22 41.32 -34.41
N LEU A 4 58.96 41.54 -34.75
CA LEU A 4 58.54 42.68 -35.58
C LEU A 4 57.33 43.34 -34.91
N LEU A 5 57.58 43.87 -33.71
CA LEU A 5 56.67 44.75 -33.00
C LEU A 5 57.43 46.04 -32.68
N GLY A 6 57.09 47.09 -33.43
CA GLY A 6 57.61 48.46 -33.28
C GLY A 6 58.14 48.97 -34.62
N PRO A 7 57.45 49.89 -35.34
CA PRO A 7 56.60 50.96 -34.83
C PRO A 7 55.28 51.12 -35.61
N LEU A 8 54.14 50.82 -34.98
CA LEU A 8 52.81 51.26 -35.46
C LEU A 8 51.87 51.36 -34.24
N LEU A 9 52.35 52.10 -33.23
CA LEU A 9 51.60 52.52 -32.05
C LEU A 9 51.17 53.99 -32.12
N CYS A 10 51.18 54.58 -33.32
CA CYS A 10 50.75 55.95 -33.56
C CYS A 10 49.75 56.04 -34.72
N ASP A 11 48.65 55.30 -34.62
CA ASP A 11 47.43 55.76 -35.28
C ASP A 11 46.19 55.30 -34.51
N GLY A 12 45.47 56.26 -33.94
CA GLY A 12 44.34 56.09 -33.03
C GLY A 12 43.06 55.55 -33.68
N ARG A 13 43.20 54.67 -34.68
CA ARG A 13 42.08 54.13 -35.47
C ARG A 13 41.83 52.63 -35.30
N LEU A 14 42.73 51.87 -34.67
CA LEU A 14 42.48 50.44 -34.37
C LEU A 14 41.82 50.17 -33.00
N THR A 15 41.84 51.13 -32.08
CA THR A 15 41.23 51.01 -30.75
C THR A 15 39.69 51.07 -30.79
N HIS A 16 39.10 51.68 -31.83
CA HIS A 16 37.66 51.80 -31.99
C HIS A 16 36.95 50.56 -32.56
N LEU A 17 37.68 49.61 -33.15
CA LEU A 17 37.12 48.38 -33.73
C LEU A 17 37.32 47.13 -32.84
N LEU A 18 38.32 47.13 -31.97
CA LEU A 18 38.57 46.02 -31.03
C LEU A 18 37.69 46.09 -29.78
N PHE A 19 37.32 47.29 -29.33
CA PHE A 19 36.46 47.48 -28.15
C PHE A 19 35.01 46.98 -28.35
N PRO A 20 34.34 47.23 -29.48
CA PRO A 20 33.01 46.68 -29.76
C PRO A 20 33.04 45.16 -29.98
N LEU A 21 34.13 44.64 -30.55
CA LEU A 21 34.31 43.20 -30.83
C LEU A 21 34.53 42.40 -29.52
N LEU A 22 35.27 42.96 -28.55
CA LEU A 22 35.41 42.38 -27.20
C LEU A 22 34.11 42.47 -26.37
N LEU A 23 33.27 43.48 -26.61
CA LEU A 23 31.92 43.59 -26.03
C LEU A 23 30.95 42.58 -26.66
N LEU A 24 31.03 42.36 -27.98
CA LEU A 24 30.25 41.34 -28.70
C LEU A 24 30.69 39.90 -28.41
N LEU A 25 31.95 39.67 -28.05
CA LEU A 25 32.46 38.38 -27.57
C LEU A 25 32.20 38.14 -26.06
N ARG A 26 31.83 39.18 -25.30
CA ARG A 26 31.32 39.07 -23.92
C ARG A 26 29.79 38.91 -23.86
N ALA A 27 29.07 39.26 -24.92
CA ALA A 27 27.62 39.10 -25.00
C ALA A 27 27.10 37.63 -24.90
N PRO A 28 27.82 36.58 -25.37
CA PRO A 28 27.37 35.20 -25.17
C PRO A 28 27.68 34.67 -23.76
N LEU A 29 28.52 35.36 -22.98
CA LEU A 29 28.85 34.99 -21.59
C LEU A 29 27.90 35.63 -20.56
N LEU A 30 27.16 36.68 -20.95
CA LEU A 30 26.15 37.32 -20.10
C LEU A 30 24.72 36.80 -20.33
N LEU A 31 24.49 35.98 -21.36
CA LEU A 31 23.18 35.39 -21.66
C LEU A 31 23.05 33.91 -21.23
N SER A 32 24.01 33.37 -20.46
CA SER A 32 23.93 32.00 -19.92
C SER A 32 23.61 31.91 -18.42
N PHE A 33 23.33 33.03 -17.75
CA PHE A 33 22.73 33.04 -16.43
C PHE A 33 21.31 33.58 -16.59
N GLY A 34 20.37 32.74 -17.05
CA GLY A 34 18.99 32.97 -16.63
C GLY A 34 19.04 33.02 -15.10
N GLU A 35 18.74 34.20 -14.53
CA GLU A 35 18.84 34.46 -13.10
C GLU A 35 18.22 33.28 -12.36
N ARG A 36 19.06 32.44 -11.76
CA ARG A 36 18.60 31.34 -10.93
C ARG A 36 18.18 31.97 -9.62
N THR A 37 17.01 32.59 -9.62
CA THR A 37 16.37 33.10 -8.42
C THR A 37 16.00 31.89 -7.58
N CYS A 38 16.84 31.60 -6.59
CA CYS A 38 16.54 30.60 -5.59
C CYS A 38 15.93 31.33 -4.38
N PRO A 39 14.76 30.93 -3.87
CA PRO A 39 14.22 31.57 -2.69
C PRO A 39 15.17 31.44 -1.50
N ASN A 40 15.16 32.44 -0.61
CA ASN A 40 15.94 32.39 0.62
C ASN A 40 15.53 31.16 1.45
N SER A 41 16.50 30.53 2.10
CA SER A 41 16.32 29.28 2.85
C SER A 41 16.00 28.04 2.00
N CYS A 42 16.00 28.15 0.66
CA CYS A 42 15.83 27.01 -0.23
C CYS A 42 17.16 26.57 -0.88
N ARG A 43 17.22 25.29 -1.25
CA ARG A 43 18.29 24.68 -2.04
C ARG A 43 17.79 24.37 -3.45
N CYS A 44 18.38 25.01 -4.45
CA CYS A 44 18.03 24.81 -5.84
C CYS A 44 19.08 23.95 -6.56
N GLU A 45 18.68 22.81 -7.11
CA GLU A 45 19.53 21.87 -7.84
C GLU A 45 19.05 21.69 -9.28
N GLY A 46 19.73 22.35 -10.22
CA GLY A 46 19.33 22.29 -11.63
C GLY A 46 17.94 22.88 -11.86
N LYS A 47 16.92 22.03 -12.01
CA LYS A 47 15.51 22.42 -12.19
C LYS A 47 14.63 22.02 -11.01
N THR A 48 15.20 21.60 -9.89
CA THR A 48 14.45 21.24 -8.68
C THR A 48 14.74 22.25 -7.58
N VAL A 49 13.72 22.53 -6.77
CA VAL A 49 13.76 23.48 -5.67
C VAL A 49 13.32 22.77 -4.39
N HIS A 50 14.22 22.73 -3.41
CA HIS A 50 14.01 22.10 -2.11
C HIS A 50 13.96 23.17 -1.02
N CYS A 51 12.77 23.41 -0.49
CA CYS A 51 12.45 24.38 0.53
C CYS A 51 11.95 23.67 1.80
N ASP A 52 12.64 22.60 2.20
CA ASP A 52 12.19 21.74 3.29
C ASP A 52 12.57 22.34 4.66
N SER A 53 11.74 22.13 5.68
CA SER A 53 12.04 22.48 7.08
C SER A 53 12.45 23.94 7.32
N SER A 54 11.88 24.86 6.55
CA SER A 54 12.26 26.29 6.56
C SER A 54 11.21 27.18 7.24
N GLY A 55 10.12 26.59 7.75
CA GLY A 55 9.05 27.32 8.42
C GLY A 55 8.18 28.15 7.47
N PHE A 56 8.07 27.73 6.21
CA PHE A 56 7.22 28.42 5.24
C PHE A 56 5.74 28.28 5.63
N ILE A 57 5.04 29.41 5.70
CA ILE A 57 3.58 29.48 5.95
C ILE A 57 2.81 29.51 4.62
N ASP A 58 3.46 29.98 3.56
CA ASP A 58 2.95 29.95 2.18
C ASP A 58 4.06 29.56 1.18
N VAL A 59 3.66 29.23 -0.04
CA VAL A 59 4.54 28.91 -1.18
C VAL A 59 5.37 30.16 -1.55
N PRO A 60 6.71 30.07 -1.62
CA PRO A 60 7.54 31.23 -1.92
C PRO A 60 7.39 31.70 -3.37
N GLU A 61 7.33 33.03 -3.58
CA GLU A 61 7.06 33.64 -4.90
C GLU A 61 8.25 33.56 -5.88
N ASN A 62 9.49 33.53 -5.38
CA ASN A 62 10.71 33.61 -6.19
C ASN A 62 11.19 32.25 -6.74
N ILE A 63 10.27 31.39 -7.17
CA ILE A 63 10.60 30.09 -7.77
C ILE A 63 10.78 30.24 -9.29
N THR A 64 11.90 29.75 -9.84
CA THR A 64 12.16 29.80 -11.28
C THR A 64 11.06 29.10 -12.11
N ILE A 65 10.57 29.75 -13.16
CA ILE A 65 9.49 29.26 -14.06
C ILE A 65 9.82 27.90 -14.71
N GLY A 66 11.11 27.59 -14.89
CA GLY A 66 11.60 26.32 -15.42
C GLY A 66 11.64 25.15 -14.42
N CYS A 67 11.12 25.35 -13.21
CA CYS A 67 11.12 24.34 -12.14
C CYS A 67 10.32 23.10 -12.56
N GLN A 68 10.96 21.94 -12.42
CA GLN A 68 10.38 20.62 -12.67
C GLN A 68 9.99 19.89 -11.38
N GLY A 69 10.48 20.33 -10.24
CA GLY A 69 10.25 19.66 -8.97
C GLY A 69 10.32 20.61 -7.80
N LEU A 70 9.26 20.64 -6.99
CA LEU A 70 9.14 21.52 -5.84
C LEU A 70 8.91 20.70 -4.57
N SER A 71 9.81 20.86 -3.60
CA SER A 71 9.69 20.26 -2.28
C SER A 71 9.49 21.35 -1.23
N LEU A 72 8.40 21.26 -0.48
CA LEU A 72 8.02 22.16 0.62
C LEU A 72 7.66 21.32 1.86
N ARG A 73 8.41 20.23 2.10
CA ARG A 73 8.13 19.28 3.18
C ARG A 73 8.44 19.88 4.54
N TYR A 74 7.77 19.40 5.58
CA TYR A 74 8.06 19.79 6.97
C TYR A 74 8.00 21.31 7.20
N ASN A 75 7.02 21.98 6.59
CA ASN A 75 6.77 23.41 6.78
C ASN A 75 5.43 23.62 7.52
N GLU A 76 4.94 24.86 7.55
CA GLU A 76 3.73 25.26 8.27
C GLU A 76 2.63 25.74 7.32
N LEU A 77 2.57 25.18 6.10
CA LEU A 77 1.54 25.53 5.13
C LEU A 77 0.15 25.16 5.66
N HIS A 78 -0.79 26.10 5.65
CA HIS A 78 -2.14 25.90 6.16
C HIS A 78 -3.20 25.72 5.06
N THR A 79 -3.04 26.40 3.93
CA THR A 79 -4.03 26.41 2.84
C THR A 79 -3.33 26.40 1.49
N LEU A 80 -3.99 25.84 0.48
CA LEU A 80 -3.57 25.96 -0.92
C LEU A 80 -4.57 26.82 -1.67
N LEU A 81 -4.11 27.99 -2.12
CA LEU A 81 -4.91 29.00 -2.83
C LEU A 81 -5.18 28.60 -4.29
N PRO A 82 -6.20 29.18 -4.95
CA PRO A 82 -6.47 28.95 -6.36
C PRO A 82 -5.29 29.39 -7.25
N TYR A 83 -4.94 28.58 -8.25
CA TYR A 83 -3.84 28.86 -9.19
C TYR A 83 -2.45 29.04 -8.57
N GLN A 84 -2.23 28.61 -7.31
CA GLN A 84 -0.97 28.82 -6.58
C GLN A 84 0.27 28.38 -7.35
N PHE A 85 0.17 27.29 -8.11
CA PHE A 85 1.29 26.73 -8.89
C PHE A 85 1.23 27.05 -10.39
N ALA A 86 0.30 27.90 -10.83
CA ALA A 86 0.03 28.10 -12.27
C ALA A 86 1.24 28.66 -13.05
N HIS A 87 2.08 29.46 -12.38
CA HIS A 87 3.31 30.00 -12.96
C HIS A 87 4.40 28.93 -13.19
N LEU A 88 4.29 27.77 -12.53
CA LEU A 88 5.25 26.66 -12.58
C LEU A 88 4.79 25.54 -13.53
N GLY A 89 4.40 25.90 -14.76
CA GLY A 89 3.81 24.96 -15.73
C GLY A 89 4.69 23.76 -16.15
N GLN A 90 5.97 23.75 -15.77
CA GLN A 90 6.92 22.67 -16.04
C GLN A 90 7.02 21.62 -14.93
N LEU A 91 6.30 21.79 -13.82
CA LEU A 91 6.35 20.86 -12.68
C LEU A 91 5.94 19.44 -13.07
N LEU A 92 6.75 18.49 -12.60
CA LEU A 92 6.56 17.06 -12.73
C LEU A 92 6.19 16.44 -11.38
N TRP A 93 6.70 17.00 -10.27
CA TRP A 93 6.37 16.55 -8.92
C TRP A 93 6.28 17.71 -7.94
N ILE A 94 5.37 17.57 -6.96
CA ILE A 94 5.18 18.52 -5.86
C ILE A 94 5.10 17.72 -4.56
N TYR A 95 5.95 18.06 -3.59
CA TYR A 95 5.95 17.47 -2.26
C TYR A 95 5.55 18.50 -1.21
N LEU A 96 4.42 18.24 -0.56
CA LEU A 96 3.78 19.09 0.46
C LEU A 96 3.50 18.29 1.73
N ASP A 97 4.17 17.15 1.93
CA ASP A 97 3.97 16.32 3.11
C ASP A 97 4.50 16.94 4.40
N HIS A 98 3.93 16.52 5.52
CA HIS A 98 4.26 17.00 6.86
C HIS A 98 4.08 18.52 7.00
N ASN A 99 2.94 19.03 6.52
CA ASN A 99 2.50 20.40 6.72
C ASN A 99 1.24 20.45 7.59
N GLN A 100 0.59 21.61 7.68
CA GLN A 100 -0.66 21.81 8.43
C GLN A 100 -1.85 22.10 7.52
N ILE A 101 -1.81 21.61 6.27
CA ILE A 101 -2.78 21.96 5.23
C ILE A 101 -4.14 21.41 5.62
N SER A 102 -5.12 22.28 5.84
CA SER A 102 -6.49 21.91 6.20
C SER A 102 -7.47 22.12 5.05
N ALA A 103 -7.21 23.10 4.17
CA ALA A 103 -8.05 23.44 3.03
C ALA A 103 -7.23 23.51 1.73
N VAL A 104 -7.77 22.90 0.68
CA VAL A 104 -7.21 22.92 -0.68
C VAL A 104 -8.28 23.46 -1.62
N ASP A 105 -8.01 24.60 -2.26
CA ASP A 105 -8.94 25.15 -3.25
C ASP A 105 -9.08 24.20 -4.45
N SER A 106 -10.30 24.11 -4.99
CA SER A 106 -10.64 23.32 -6.17
C SER A 106 -9.78 23.60 -7.41
N ARG A 107 -9.14 24.78 -7.49
CA ARG A 107 -8.29 25.24 -8.59
C ARG A 107 -6.83 25.39 -8.20
N ALA A 108 -6.42 24.89 -7.02
CA ALA A 108 -5.05 25.04 -6.54
C ALA A 108 -3.99 24.48 -7.50
N PHE A 109 -4.28 23.34 -8.13
CA PHE A 109 -3.40 22.66 -9.09
C PHE A 109 -3.68 23.00 -10.56
N GLN A 110 -4.46 24.06 -10.82
CA GLN A 110 -4.73 24.47 -12.19
C GLN A 110 -3.49 25.16 -12.80
N GLY A 111 -3.11 24.75 -14.01
CA GLY A 111 -1.93 25.27 -14.72
C GLY A 111 -0.74 24.29 -14.76
N VAL A 112 -0.65 23.33 -13.83
CA VAL A 112 0.44 22.34 -13.75
C VAL A 112 0.12 21.02 -14.44
N ARG A 113 -0.34 21.07 -15.71
CA ARG A 113 -0.83 19.87 -16.45
C ARG A 113 0.20 18.75 -16.62
N ARG A 114 1.49 19.04 -16.46
CA ARG A 114 2.60 18.07 -16.59
C ARG A 114 2.86 17.26 -15.32
N LEU A 115 2.19 17.60 -14.22
CA LEU A 115 2.37 16.97 -12.92
C LEU A 115 2.11 15.45 -13.02
N LYS A 116 3.06 14.68 -12.48
CA LYS A 116 3.05 13.21 -12.43
C LYS A 116 2.96 12.70 -10.99
N GLU A 117 3.45 13.45 -10.02
CA GLU A 117 3.47 13.02 -8.63
C GLU A 117 3.06 14.17 -7.72
N LEU A 118 2.11 13.91 -6.82
CA LEU A 118 1.61 14.87 -5.85
C LEU A 118 1.53 14.17 -4.49
N ILE A 119 2.34 14.65 -3.55
CA ILE A 119 2.39 14.12 -2.19
C ILE A 119 1.84 15.17 -1.23
N LEU A 120 0.71 14.85 -0.60
CA LEU A 120 -0.03 15.66 0.36
C LEU A 120 -0.19 14.91 1.69
N SER A 121 0.62 13.88 1.95
CA SER A 121 0.51 13.05 3.15
C SER A 121 0.90 13.80 4.43
N SER A 122 0.44 13.29 5.58
CA SER A 122 0.72 13.89 6.88
C SER A 122 0.31 15.37 6.95
N ASN A 123 -0.94 15.66 6.56
CA ASN A 123 -1.55 16.98 6.63
C ASN A 123 -2.86 16.90 7.45
N ARG A 124 -3.68 17.96 7.42
CA ARG A 124 -4.94 18.05 8.19
C ARG A 124 -6.16 18.18 7.27
N ILE A 125 -6.08 17.69 6.04
CA ILE A 125 -7.12 17.85 5.02
C ILE A 125 -8.36 17.06 5.44
N THR A 126 -9.49 17.74 5.61
CA THR A 126 -10.76 17.13 6.02
C THR A 126 -11.67 16.80 4.85
N SER A 127 -11.58 17.58 3.78
CA SER A 127 -12.39 17.41 2.56
C SER A 127 -11.64 17.95 1.35
N LEU A 128 -12.01 17.42 0.18
CA LEU A 128 -11.53 17.88 -1.12
C LEU A 128 -12.73 18.12 -2.03
N HIS A 129 -12.68 19.18 -2.82
CA HIS A 129 -13.68 19.41 -3.85
C HIS A 129 -13.52 18.38 -4.99
N ASN A 130 -14.61 17.94 -5.63
CA ASN A 130 -14.57 16.91 -6.66
C ASN A 130 -13.63 17.25 -7.84
N SER A 131 -13.51 18.53 -8.18
CA SER A 131 -12.70 19.02 -9.29
C SER A 131 -11.23 19.29 -8.97
N THR A 132 -10.80 19.09 -7.71
CA THR A 132 -9.44 19.46 -7.23
C THR A 132 -8.32 18.89 -8.11
N PHE A 133 -8.51 17.68 -8.65
CA PHE A 133 -7.49 17.00 -9.47
C PHE A 133 -7.74 17.06 -10.98
N HIS A 134 -8.82 17.71 -11.44
CA HIS A 134 -9.14 17.79 -12.88
C HIS A 134 -8.05 18.54 -13.69
N GLY A 135 -7.33 19.47 -13.05
CA GLY A 135 -6.27 20.25 -13.67
C GLY A 135 -4.97 19.47 -13.97
N ILE A 136 -4.83 18.25 -13.45
CA ILE A 136 -3.60 17.44 -13.48
C ILE A 136 -3.82 16.04 -14.08
N PRO A 137 -4.27 15.93 -15.34
CA PRO A 137 -4.67 14.65 -15.96
C PRO A 137 -3.50 13.67 -16.19
N ASN A 138 -2.25 14.11 -16.07
CA ASN A 138 -1.06 13.29 -16.25
C ASN A 138 -0.53 12.66 -14.95
N LEU A 139 -1.25 12.83 -13.84
CA LEU A 139 -0.85 12.31 -12.55
C LEU A 139 -0.73 10.78 -12.59
N ARG A 140 0.35 10.28 -11.98
CA ARG A 140 0.72 8.86 -11.87
C ARG A 140 0.76 8.39 -10.42
N SER A 141 1.13 9.26 -9.50
CA SER A 141 1.13 8.96 -8.07
C SER A 141 0.47 10.10 -7.30
N LEU A 142 -0.48 9.73 -6.44
CA LEU A 142 -1.17 10.62 -5.53
C LEU A 142 -1.13 10.03 -4.13
N ASP A 143 -0.54 10.76 -3.19
CA ASP A 143 -0.51 10.38 -1.79
C ASP A 143 -1.29 11.39 -0.94
N LEU A 144 -2.39 10.91 -0.35
CA LEU A 144 -3.27 11.62 0.57
C LEU A 144 -3.29 10.92 1.95
N SER A 145 -2.28 10.09 2.25
CA SER A 145 -2.22 9.32 3.49
C SER A 145 -2.07 10.22 4.72
N TYR A 146 -2.48 9.73 5.89
CA TYR A 146 -2.34 10.46 7.16
C TYR A 146 -2.97 11.86 7.10
N ASN A 147 -4.19 11.93 6.57
CA ASN A 147 -5.05 13.11 6.57
C ASN A 147 -6.32 12.82 7.39
N LYS A 148 -7.31 13.71 7.32
CA LYS A 148 -8.57 13.60 8.06
C LYS A 148 -9.77 13.48 7.12
N LEU A 149 -9.57 12.88 5.94
CA LEU A 149 -10.65 12.74 4.95
C LEU A 149 -11.72 11.79 5.47
N GLU A 150 -12.95 12.26 5.61
CA GLU A 150 -14.09 11.43 6.05
C GLU A 150 -14.92 10.89 4.88
N ILE A 151 -14.95 11.64 3.78
CA ILE A 151 -15.78 11.37 2.59
C ILE A 151 -14.95 11.65 1.33
N LEU A 152 -15.04 10.75 0.35
CA LEU A 152 -14.61 11.01 -1.02
C LEU A 152 -15.80 11.54 -1.81
N GLN A 153 -15.62 12.58 -2.63
CA GLN A 153 -16.69 13.06 -3.48
C GLN A 153 -16.91 12.12 -4.69
N PRO A 154 -18.14 12.01 -5.21
CA PRO A 154 -18.38 11.36 -6.49
C PRO A 154 -17.54 12.02 -7.60
N GLY A 155 -16.78 11.21 -8.33
CA GLY A 155 -15.90 11.72 -9.38
C GLY A 155 -14.62 12.40 -8.90
N GLN A 156 -14.23 12.27 -7.62
CA GLN A 156 -13.00 12.87 -7.08
C GLN A 156 -11.74 12.59 -7.92
N PHE A 157 -11.67 11.41 -8.55
CA PHE A 157 -10.55 10.97 -9.39
C PHE A 157 -10.89 10.95 -10.89
N HIS A 158 -11.90 11.71 -11.31
CA HIS A 158 -12.31 11.78 -12.70
C HIS A 158 -11.18 12.34 -13.58
N GLY A 159 -10.96 11.73 -14.75
CA GLY A 159 -9.90 12.11 -15.68
C GLY A 159 -8.49 11.61 -15.33
N LEU A 160 -8.25 11.02 -14.15
CA LEU A 160 -6.94 10.50 -13.73
C LEU A 160 -6.60 9.12 -14.34
N ARG A 161 -6.65 9.03 -15.67
CA ARG A 161 -6.50 7.77 -16.43
C ARG A 161 -5.09 7.18 -16.37
N LYS A 162 -4.09 8.00 -16.04
CA LYS A 162 -2.67 7.63 -15.94
C LYS A 162 -2.25 7.34 -14.50
N LEU A 163 -3.15 7.45 -13.52
CA LEU A 163 -2.85 7.19 -12.13
C LEU A 163 -2.49 5.72 -11.94
N GLN A 164 -1.35 5.46 -11.31
CA GLN A 164 -0.79 4.13 -11.04
C GLN A 164 -0.82 3.83 -9.55
N ASN A 165 -0.48 4.81 -8.71
CA ASN A 165 -0.41 4.65 -7.26
C ASN A 165 -1.35 5.65 -6.57
N LEU A 166 -2.28 5.15 -5.77
CA LEU A 166 -3.17 5.97 -4.95
C LEU A 166 -3.08 5.53 -3.49
N HIS A 167 -2.62 6.44 -2.65
CA HIS A 167 -2.54 6.23 -1.21
C HIS A 167 -3.58 7.09 -0.47
N LEU A 168 -4.47 6.43 0.25
CA LEU A 168 -5.53 7.02 1.09
C LEU A 168 -5.47 6.46 2.52
N ARG A 169 -4.31 5.91 2.90
CA ARG A 169 -4.07 5.26 4.19
C ARG A 169 -4.31 6.21 5.36
N SER A 170 -4.78 5.70 6.50
CA SER A 170 -4.88 6.49 7.74
C SER A 170 -5.69 7.77 7.53
N ASN A 171 -6.91 7.60 7.02
CA ASN A 171 -7.93 8.64 6.92
C ASN A 171 -9.18 8.22 7.72
N GLY A 172 -10.23 9.02 7.67
CA GLY A 172 -11.51 8.77 8.34
C GLY A 172 -12.57 8.14 7.43
N LEU A 173 -12.20 7.56 6.28
CA LEU A 173 -13.18 7.18 5.25
C LEU A 173 -14.12 6.10 5.76
N SER A 174 -15.41 6.39 5.79
CA SER A 174 -16.44 5.45 6.25
C SER A 174 -17.05 4.64 5.10
N ASN A 175 -17.12 5.22 3.91
CA ASN A 175 -17.69 4.61 2.70
C ASN A 175 -16.91 5.06 1.46
N ILE A 176 -16.95 4.24 0.41
CA ILE A 176 -16.41 4.59 -0.91
C ILE A 176 -17.59 4.87 -1.86
N PRO A 177 -17.65 6.03 -2.51
CA PRO A 177 -18.70 6.34 -3.48
C PRO A 177 -18.77 5.34 -4.62
N ILE A 178 -19.98 5.18 -5.17
CA ILE A 178 -20.21 4.38 -6.37
C ILE A 178 -19.35 4.92 -7.51
N ARG A 179 -18.64 4.04 -8.22
CA ARG A 179 -17.80 4.39 -9.37
C ARG A 179 -16.67 5.39 -9.06
N ALA A 180 -16.23 5.49 -7.80
CA ALA A 180 -15.15 6.40 -7.39
C ALA A 180 -13.87 6.23 -8.24
N PHE A 181 -13.55 4.98 -8.64
CA PHE A 181 -12.33 4.66 -9.38
C PHE A 181 -12.56 4.31 -10.87
N LEU A 182 -13.74 4.60 -11.43
CA LEU A 182 -14.15 4.14 -12.77
C LEU A 182 -13.16 4.52 -13.88
N GLU A 183 -12.55 5.71 -13.79
CA GLU A 183 -11.60 6.20 -14.81
C GLU A 183 -10.13 5.89 -14.49
N CYS A 184 -9.82 5.33 -13.32
CA CYS A 184 -8.46 4.99 -12.88
C CYS A 184 -7.97 3.68 -13.53
N ARG A 185 -7.99 3.61 -14.88
CA ARG A 185 -7.72 2.37 -15.64
C ARG A 185 -6.27 1.89 -15.59
N SER A 186 -5.35 2.77 -15.22
CA SER A 186 -3.92 2.45 -15.09
C SER A 186 -3.49 2.16 -13.65
N LEU A 187 -4.43 2.12 -12.70
CA LEU A 187 -4.10 1.97 -11.28
C LEU A 187 -3.56 0.57 -11.01
N GLU A 188 -2.40 0.51 -10.39
CA GLU A 188 -1.63 -0.71 -10.07
C GLU A 188 -1.61 -0.96 -8.56
N PHE A 189 -1.58 0.12 -7.76
CA PHE A 189 -1.54 0.09 -6.30
C PHE A 189 -2.63 0.98 -5.71
N LEU A 190 -3.42 0.43 -4.79
CA LEU A 190 -4.45 1.15 -4.04
C LEU A 190 -4.33 0.84 -2.55
N ASP A 191 -4.08 1.88 -1.76
CA ASP A 191 -4.05 1.79 -0.29
C ASP A 191 -5.21 2.53 0.36
N LEU A 192 -6.11 1.75 0.97
CA LEU A 192 -7.26 2.19 1.76
C LEU A 192 -7.16 1.70 3.21
N GLY A 193 -5.97 1.26 3.65
CA GLY A 193 -5.73 0.76 4.99
C GLY A 193 -5.94 1.83 6.07
N TYR A 194 -6.22 1.40 7.30
CA TYR A 194 -6.43 2.31 8.45
C TYR A 194 -7.52 3.37 8.18
N ASN A 195 -8.67 2.92 7.67
CA ASN A 195 -9.86 3.74 7.49
C ASN A 195 -11.00 3.17 8.36
N ARG A 196 -12.23 3.64 8.14
CA ARG A 196 -13.42 3.22 8.89
C ARG A 196 -14.45 2.54 7.98
N ILE A 197 -13.97 1.89 6.93
CA ILE A 197 -14.84 1.31 5.89
C ILE A 197 -15.52 0.06 6.45
N LYS A 198 -16.85 0.02 6.35
CA LYS A 198 -17.67 -1.08 6.90
C LYS A 198 -18.03 -2.14 5.87
N ALA A 199 -18.21 -1.74 4.61
CA ALA A 199 -18.65 -2.61 3.54
C ALA A 199 -18.14 -2.16 2.18
N LEU A 200 -18.05 -3.11 1.26
CA LEU A 200 -17.73 -2.90 -0.15
C LEU A 200 -18.95 -3.24 -1.00
N THR A 201 -19.09 -2.57 -2.13
CA THR A 201 -20.17 -2.83 -3.09
C THR A 201 -19.59 -3.39 -4.39
N ARG A 202 -20.44 -4.05 -5.20
CA ARG A 202 -20.05 -4.57 -6.52
C ARG A 202 -19.53 -3.48 -7.48
N THR A 203 -19.83 -2.21 -7.19
CA THR A 203 -19.47 -1.07 -8.03
C THR A 203 -18.23 -0.33 -7.53
N THR A 204 -17.71 -0.69 -6.35
CA THR A 204 -16.59 0.02 -5.70
C THR A 204 -15.32 -0.03 -6.55
N PHE A 205 -14.92 -1.21 -7.05
CA PHE A 205 -13.67 -1.40 -7.80
C PHE A 205 -13.86 -1.44 -9.33
N LEU A 206 -14.96 -0.89 -9.84
CA LEU A 206 -15.15 -0.77 -11.28
C LEU A 206 -14.04 0.08 -11.89
N GLY A 207 -13.48 -0.37 -13.02
CA GLY A 207 -12.43 0.33 -13.76
C GLY A 207 -11.00 -0.08 -13.41
N LEU A 208 -10.78 -0.75 -12.27
CA LEU A 208 -9.45 -1.12 -11.75
C LEU A 208 -8.86 -2.38 -12.42
N GLN A 209 -8.70 -2.34 -13.74
CA GLN A 209 -8.28 -3.50 -14.54
C GLN A 209 -6.81 -3.89 -14.36
N LYS A 210 -5.94 -2.93 -14.01
CA LYS A 210 -4.51 -3.15 -13.82
C LYS A 210 -4.08 -3.29 -12.37
N LEU A 211 -5.03 -3.29 -11.43
CA LEU A 211 -4.71 -3.31 -10.02
C LEU A 211 -4.02 -4.62 -9.65
N MET A 212 -2.83 -4.51 -9.07
CA MET A 212 -2.00 -5.63 -8.65
C MET A 212 -1.98 -5.79 -7.13
N GLU A 213 -2.12 -4.69 -6.39
CA GLU A 213 -2.02 -4.68 -4.93
C GLU A 213 -3.11 -3.81 -4.30
N LEU A 214 -3.84 -4.40 -3.36
CA LEU A 214 -4.96 -3.76 -2.66
C LEU A 214 -4.82 -3.91 -1.15
N HIS A 215 -4.72 -2.76 -0.47
CA HIS A 215 -4.65 -2.64 0.98
C HIS A 215 -6.00 -2.21 1.55
N LEU A 216 -6.59 -3.07 2.38
CA LEU A 216 -7.88 -2.89 3.06
C LEU A 216 -7.79 -3.24 4.55
N GLU A 217 -6.59 -3.36 5.09
CA GLU A 217 -6.33 -3.68 6.49
C GLU A 217 -6.77 -2.57 7.44
N HIS A 218 -6.95 -2.91 8.71
CA HIS A 218 -7.34 -1.95 9.75
C HIS A 218 -8.59 -1.12 9.36
N ASN A 219 -9.60 -1.80 8.83
CA ASN A 219 -10.93 -1.24 8.55
C ASN A 219 -11.97 -1.90 9.49
N GLN A 220 -13.26 -1.83 9.14
CA GLN A 220 -14.37 -2.32 9.96
C GLN A 220 -15.19 -3.39 9.24
N PHE A 221 -14.57 -4.16 8.34
CA PHE A 221 -15.27 -5.22 7.62
C PHE A 221 -15.70 -6.36 8.55
N SER A 222 -16.98 -6.70 8.54
CA SER A 222 -17.54 -7.83 9.31
C SER A 222 -17.65 -9.13 8.51
N ARG A 223 -17.75 -9.02 7.18
CA ARG A 223 -17.88 -10.12 6.22
C ARG A 223 -17.21 -9.72 4.93
N ILE A 224 -16.65 -10.68 4.20
CA ILE A 224 -16.10 -10.47 2.86
C ILE A 224 -16.64 -11.51 1.90
N ASN A 225 -17.10 -11.03 0.75
CA ASN A 225 -17.55 -11.85 -0.36
C ASN A 225 -16.66 -11.65 -1.57
N PHE A 226 -16.01 -12.72 -2.03
CA PHE A 226 -15.08 -12.63 -3.14
C PHE A 226 -15.75 -12.33 -4.49
N PHE A 227 -17.07 -12.53 -4.62
CA PHE A 227 -17.85 -12.07 -5.77
C PHE A 227 -17.78 -10.54 -6.00
N LEU A 228 -17.26 -9.76 -5.06
CA LEU A 228 -17.04 -8.32 -5.23
C LEU A 228 -15.80 -7.99 -6.08
N PHE A 229 -14.87 -8.93 -6.25
CA PHE A 229 -13.58 -8.73 -6.93
C PHE A 229 -13.40 -9.30 -8.35
N PRO A 230 -14.40 -9.88 -9.07
CA PRO A 230 -14.18 -10.44 -10.43
C PRO A 230 -13.58 -9.49 -11.46
N ARG A 231 -13.67 -8.17 -11.24
CA ARG A 231 -13.11 -7.16 -12.14
C ARG A 231 -11.62 -6.89 -11.88
N LEU A 232 -11.08 -7.32 -10.74
CA LEU A 232 -9.69 -7.18 -10.36
C LEU A 232 -8.84 -8.32 -10.96
N ALA A 233 -8.88 -8.43 -12.29
CA ALA A 233 -8.32 -9.57 -13.02
C ALA A 233 -6.80 -9.73 -12.84
N ASN A 234 -6.08 -8.67 -12.48
CA ASN A 234 -4.63 -8.67 -12.31
C ASN A 234 -4.18 -8.63 -10.84
N LEU A 235 -5.10 -8.73 -9.88
CA LEU A 235 -4.75 -8.60 -8.46
C LEU A 235 -3.90 -9.78 -8.01
N ARG A 236 -2.77 -9.47 -7.40
CA ARG A 236 -1.80 -10.45 -6.89
C ARG A 236 -1.80 -10.51 -5.36
N SER A 237 -1.96 -9.36 -4.71
CA SER A 237 -1.90 -9.25 -3.26
C SER A 237 -3.13 -8.54 -2.71
N LEU A 238 -3.80 -9.19 -1.75
CA LEU A 238 -4.95 -8.66 -1.03
C LEU A 238 -4.67 -8.69 0.48
N TYR A 239 -4.70 -7.52 1.10
CA TYR A 239 -4.48 -7.31 2.52
C TYR A 239 -5.78 -6.95 3.22
N LEU A 240 -6.25 -7.80 4.12
CA LEU A 240 -7.50 -7.68 4.87
C LEU A 240 -7.29 -7.84 6.39
N GLN A 241 -6.04 -7.78 6.85
CA GLN A 241 -5.69 -7.99 8.25
C GLN A 241 -6.29 -6.93 9.18
N TRP A 242 -6.46 -7.29 10.45
CA TRP A 242 -6.96 -6.40 11.50
C TRP A 242 -8.30 -5.73 11.16
N ASN A 243 -9.22 -6.52 10.57
CA ASN A 243 -10.63 -6.17 10.43
C ASN A 243 -11.46 -6.93 11.50
N ARG A 244 -12.77 -7.04 11.30
CA ARG A 244 -13.68 -7.79 12.18
C ARG A 244 -14.36 -8.93 11.41
N ILE A 245 -13.65 -9.51 10.45
CA ILE A 245 -14.23 -10.46 9.49
C ILE A 245 -14.53 -11.75 10.23
N ARG A 246 -15.80 -12.17 10.24
CA ARG A 246 -16.24 -13.45 10.82
C ARG A 246 -16.40 -14.55 9.78
N VAL A 247 -16.79 -14.15 8.58
CA VAL A 247 -17.11 -15.07 7.47
C VAL A 247 -16.51 -14.52 6.18
N VAL A 248 -15.80 -15.40 5.48
CA VAL A 248 -15.36 -15.19 4.10
C VAL A 248 -16.13 -16.17 3.23
N ASN A 249 -16.72 -15.70 2.13
CA ASN A 249 -17.42 -16.57 1.18
C ASN A 249 -17.05 -16.24 -0.27
N GLN A 250 -17.15 -17.23 -1.15
CA GLN A 250 -16.89 -17.02 -2.58
C GLN A 250 -18.06 -16.32 -3.29
N GLY A 251 -19.30 -16.56 -2.82
CA GLY A 251 -20.52 -16.16 -3.51
C GLY A 251 -20.86 -17.13 -4.66
N LEU A 252 -20.81 -16.65 -5.90
CA LEU A 252 -21.03 -17.49 -7.08
C LEU A 252 -19.75 -18.24 -7.45
N PRO A 253 -19.82 -19.45 -8.06
CA PRO A 253 -18.64 -20.16 -8.51
C PRO A 253 -17.85 -19.37 -9.55
N TRP A 254 -16.57 -19.13 -9.27
CA TRP A 254 -15.62 -18.48 -10.17
C TRP A 254 -14.19 -18.81 -9.74
N THR A 255 -13.21 -18.41 -10.53
CA THR A 255 -11.79 -18.69 -10.29
C THR A 255 -10.96 -17.42 -10.40
N TRP A 256 -10.10 -17.21 -9.41
CA TRP A 256 -9.22 -16.05 -9.29
C TRP A 256 -7.76 -16.49 -9.50
N TYR A 257 -7.39 -16.69 -10.77
CA TYR A 257 -6.08 -17.23 -11.15
C TYR A 257 -4.89 -16.34 -10.82
N THR A 258 -5.09 -15.07 -10.54
CA THR A 258 -4.00 -14.09 -10.38
C THR A 258 -3.60 -13.84 -8.94
N LEU A 259 -4.45 -14.17 -7.97
CA LEU A 259 -4.18 -13.91 -6.56
C LEU A 259 -3.11 -14.87 -6.03
N GLN A 260 -2.03 -14.29 -5.50
CA GLN A 260 -0.87 -15.01 -4.98
C GLN A 260 -0.73 -14.86 -3.46
N LYS A 261 -1.16 -13.72 -2.91
CA LYS A 261 -1.05 -13.43 -1.49
C LYS A 261 -2.39 -12.96 -0.91
N LEU A 262 -2.81 -13.59 0.16
CA LEU A 262 -3.99 -13.25 0.93
C LEU A 262 -3.63 -13.16 2.41
N ASP A 263 -3.78 -11.96 2.98
CA ASP A 263 -3.61 -11.74 4.41
C ASP A 263 -4.96 -11.48 5.09
N LEU A 264 -5.36 -12.41 5.96
CA LEU A 264 -6.58 -12.37 6.77
C LEU A 264 -6.26 -12.36 8.27
N SER A 265 -5.02 -12.04 8.66
CA SER A 265 -4.60 -12.09 10.06
C SER A 265 -5.35 -11.09 10.96
N GLY A 266 -5.46 -11.38 12.25
CA GLY A 266 -6.06 -10.45 13.22
C GLY A 266 -7.56 -10.19 12.97
N ASN A 267 -8.30 -11.18 12.48
CA ASN A 267 -9.75 -11.11 12.25
C ASN A 267 -10.52 -11.98 13.26
N GLU A 268 -11.84 -12.12 13.08
CA GLU A 268 -12.73 -12.89 13.94
C GLU A 268 -13.21 -14.20 13.25
N ILE A 269 -12.42 -14.77 12.34
CA ILE A 269 -12.84 -15.91 11.52
C ILE A 269 -12.89 -17.17 12.37
N GLN A 270 -14.04 -17.84 12.38
CA GLN A 270 -14.27 -19.08 13.15
C GLN A 270 -14.18 -20.34 12.31
N THR A 271 -14.68 -20.28 11.08
CA THR A 271 -14.69 -21.41 10.14
C THR A 271 -14.21 -20.96 8.77
N LEU A 272 -13.60 -21.89 8.05
CA LEU A 272 -13.14 -21.71 6.68
C LEU A 272 -14.10 -22.44 5.74
N ASP A 273 -14.70 -21.73 4.80
CA ASP A 273 -15.48 -22.33 3.72
C ASP A 273 -14.52 -22.88 2.65
N PRO A 274 -14.49 -24.21 2.39
CA PRO A 274 -13.60 -24.80 1.39
C PRO A 274 -13.74 -24.15 0.00
N ALA A 275 -14.95 -23.73 -0.36
CA ALA A 275 -15.23 -23.16 -1.66
C ALA A 275 -14.46 -21.84 -1.90
N VAL A 276 -14.14 -21.10 -0.83
CA VAL A 276 -13.30 -19.90 -0.86
C VAL A 276 -11.89 -20.23 -1.35
N PHE A 277 -11.34 -21.38 -1.01
CA PHE A 277 -9.98 -21.74 -1.41
C PHE A 277 -9.95 -22.46 -2.77
N HIS A 278 -11.04 -23.13 -3.16
CA HIS A 278 -11.20 -23.67 -4.51
C HIS A 278 -11.17 -22.56 -5.58
N CYS A 279 -11.66 -21.36 -5.25
CA CYS A 279 -11.59 -20.22 -6.17
C CYS A 279 -10.17 -19.61 -6.28
N LEU A 280 -9.20 -20.03 -5.47
CA LEU A 280 -7.84 -19.45 -5.40
C LEU A 280 -6.72 -20.47 -5.74
N PRO A 281 -6.69 -21.04 -6.97
CA PRO A 281 -5.79 -22.15 -7.29
C PRO A 281 -4.29 -21.79 -7.26
N ASN A 282 -3.94 -20.52 -7.45
CA ASN A 282 -2.54 -20.04 -7.52
C ASN A 282 -2.10 -19.30 -6.25
N LEU A 283 -2.83 -19.45 -5.15
CA LEU A 283 -2.48 -18.81 -3.88
C LEU A 283 -1.18 -19.41 -3.33
N GLN A 284 -0.21 -18.56 -3.05
CA GLN A 284 1.12 -18.94 -2.57
C GLN A 284 1.33 -18.59 -1.09
N VAL A 285 0.75 -17.48 -0.64
CA VAL A 285 0.91 -16.99 0.73
C VAL A 285 -0.45 -16.78 1.35
N LEU A 286 -0.74 -17.52 2.42
CA LEU A 286 -1.96 -17.40 3.20
C LEU A 286 -1.63 -17.10 4.66
N ASN A 287 -2.07 -15.95 5.14
CA ASN A 287 -1.94 -15.58 6.54
C ASN A 287 -3.31 -15.60 7.23
N LEU A 288 -3.47 -16.52 8.19
CA LEU A 288 -4.66 -16.69 9.03
C LEU A 288 -4.34 -16.54 10.52
N GLU A 289 -3.19 -15.94 10.85
CA GLU A 289 -2.74 -15.72 12.22
C GLU A 289 -3.75 -14.90 13.02
N SER A 290 -3.82 -15.14 14.33
CA SER A 290 -4.62 -14.33 15.26
C SER A 290 -6.11 -14.24 14.86
N ASN A 291 -6.70 -15.38 14.51
CA ASN A 291 -8.14 -15.52 14.24
C ASN A 291 -8.82 -16.33 15.37
N LYS A 292 -10.04 -16.84 15.12
CA LYS A 292 -10.82 -17.64 16.07
C LYS A 292 -11.08 -19.06 15.55
N LEU A 293 -10.18 -19.57 14.71
CA LEU A 293 -10.31 -20.92 14.15
C LEU A 293 -10.14 -21.97 15.25
N SER A 294 -10.99 -22.98 15.25
CA SER A 294 -10.87 -24.15 16.14
C SER A 294 -10.33 -25.38 15.41
N ASN A 295 -10.69 -25.56 14.14
CA ASN A 295 -10.21 -26.62 13.27
C ASN A 295 -10.22 -26.18 11.80
N VAL A 296 -9.70 -27.02 10.91
CA VAL A 296 -9.79 -26.85 9.46
C VAL A 296 -10.20 -28.18 8.85
N SER A 297 -11.22 -28.17 7.99
CA SER A 297 -11.75 -29.40 7.38
C SER A 297 -10.82 -29.99 6.31
N GLN A 298 -11.03 -31.26 5.98
CA GLN A 298 -10.26 -31.97 4.94
C GLN A 298 -10.40 -31.31 3.57
N GLU A 299 -11.58 -30.79 3.25
CA GLU A 299 -11.87 -30.12 1.99
C GLU A 299 -11.15 -28.76 1.89
N ALA A 300 -11.02 -28.04 3.00
CA ALA A 300 -10.32 -26.76 2.99
C ALA A 300 -8.80 -26.96 2.79
N VAL A 301 -8.19 -27.94 3.46
CA VAL A 301 -6.75 -28.22 3.29
C VAL A 301 -6.42 -28.85 1.94
N SER A 302 -7.31 -29.65 1.36
CA SER A 302 -7.10 -30.23 0.02
C SER A 302 -7.15 -29.17 -1.09
N ALA A 303 -7.82 -28.05 -0.85
CA ALA A 303 -7.84 -26.90 -1.75
C ALA A 303 -6.52 -26.09 -1.75
N TRP A 304 -5.67 -26.25 -0.74
CA TRP A 304 -4.40 -25.52 -0.59
C TRP A 304 -3.26 -26.12 -1.43
N ILE A 305 -3.47 -26.17 -2.74
CA ILE A 305 -2.59 -26.89 -3.70
C ILE A 305 -1.26 -26.17 -4.00
N SER A 306 -1.24 -24.83 -3.93
CA SER A 306 -0.11 -24.00 -4.40
C SER A 306 0.61 -23.23 -3.29
N LEU A 307 0.23 -23.47 -2.02
CA LEU A 307 0.79 -22.71 -0.91
C LEU A 307 2.30 -22.97 -0.74
N THR A 308 3.03 -21.90 -0.48
CA THR A 308 4.46 -21.89 -0.16
C THR A 308 4.74 -21.32 1.21
N SER A 309 3.82 -20.49 1.73
CA SER A 309 3.88 -19.93 3.07
C SER A 309 2.50 -19.93 3.71
N ILE A 310 2.42 -20.40 4.96
CA ILE A 310 1.18 -20.41 5.75
C ILE A 310 1.45 -20.00 7.20
N SER A 311 0.59 -19.13 7.72
CA SER A 311 0.63 -18.68 9.13
C SER A 311 -0.70 -18.96 9.81
N LEU A 312 -0.66 -19.69 10.92
CA LEU A 312 -1.84 -20.22 11.64
C LEU A 312 -1.78 -20.01 13.16
N ALA A 313 -0.74 -19.36 13.67
CA ALA A 313 -0.58 -19.10 15.10
C ALA A 313 -1.68 -18.17 15.65
N GLY A 314 -1.84 -18.15 16.97
CA GLY A 314 -2.81 -17.26 17.64
C GLY A 314 -4.29 -17.60 17.40
N ASN A 315 -4.61 -18.81 16.94
CA ASN A 315 -5.98 -19.32 16.82
C ASN A 315 -6.40 -20.17 18.04
N MET A 316 -7.69 -20.49 18.13
CA MET A 316 -8.30 -21.21 19.24
C MET A 316 -8.36 -22.73 18.98
N TRP A 317 -7.24 -23.33 18.60
CA TRP A 317 -7.19 -24.71 18.10
C TRP A 317 -7.73 -25.74 19.11
N ASP A 318 -8.67 -26.56 18.66
CA ASP A 318 -9.19 -27.71 19.38
C ASP A 318 -8.44 -28.97 18.95
N CYS A 319 -7.57 -29.46 19.83
CA CYS A 319 -6.69 -30.60 19.62
C CYS A 319 -7.39 -31.94 19.87
N GLY A 320 -8.69 -32.05 19.59
CA GLY A 320 -9.37 -33.33 19.42
C GLY A 320 -9.11 -33.96 18.05
N THR A 321 -9.85 -35.00 17.69
CA THR A 321 -9.70 -35.70 16.39
C THR A 321 -9.99 -34.81 15.17
N GLY A 322 -10.76 -33.74 15.35
CA GLY A 322 -11.08 -32.77 14.29
C GLY A 322 -9.86 -31.99 13.75
N ILE A 323 -8.72 -31.98 14.46
CA ILE A 323 -7.49 -31.30 14.00
C ILE A 323 -6.68 -32.14 13.02
N CYS A 324 -6.98 -33.44 12.90
CA CYS A 324 -6.14 -34.39 12.17
C CYS A 324 -5.97 -34.08 10.68
N PRO A 325 -6.98 -33.61 9.92
CA PRO A 325 -6.80 -33.15 8.55
C PRO A 325 -5.71 -32.08 8.41
N LEU A 326 -5.73 -31.09 9.31
CA LEU A 326 -4.75 -30.00 9.32
C LEU A 326 -3.36 -30.52 9.69
N VAL A 327 -3.26 -31.37 10.71
CA VAL A 327 -1.97 -31.94 11.15
C VAL A 327 -1.36 -32.83 10.07
N ALA A 328 -2.14 -33.68 9.41
CA ALA A 328 -1.68 -34.51 8.30
C ALA A 328 -1.15 -33.64 7.15
N TRP A 329 -1.90 -32.60 6.76
CA TRP A 329 -1.45 -31.64 5.75
C TRP A 329 -0.15 -30.94 6.16
N LEU A 330 -0.05 -30.47 7.40
CA LEU A 330 1.14 -29.79 7.92
C LEU A 330 2.37 -30.68 8.02
N ARG A 331 2.24 -31.99 8.26
CA ARG A 331 3.36 -32.94 8.24
C ARG A 331 4.00 -33.00 6.84
N ASN A 332 3.17 -32.99 5.80
CA ASN A 332 3.62 -33.07 4.41
C ASN A 332 3.99 -31.71 3.81
N PHE A 333 3.55 -30.61 4.40
CA PHE A 333 3.85 -29.26 3.93
C PHE A 333 5.33 -28.91 4.09
N ARG A 334 6.01 -28.70 2.95
CA ARG A 334 7.44 -28.34 2.83
C ARG A 334 7.71 -26.82 2.77
N GLY A 335 6.67 -26.01 2.72
CA GLY A 335 6.80 -24.55 2.68
C GLY A 335 7.13 -23.93 4.04
N SER A 336 7.19 -22.60 4.08
CA SER A 336 7.35 -21.83 5.30
C SER A 336 6.06 -21.91 6.14
N LYS A 337 6.16 -22.46 7.35
CA LYS A 337 5.04 -22.55 8.29
C LYS A 337 5.45 -22.00 9.65
N ASP A 338 4.54 -21.31 10.31
CA ASP A 338 4.74 -20.94 11.71
C ASP A 338 4.66 -22.20 12.60
N THR A 339 5.58 -22.30 13.55
CA THR A 339 5.71 -23.47 14.46
C THR A 339 5.03 -23.25 15.81
N THR A 340 4.54 -22.04 16.09
CA THR A 340 3.96 -21.67 17.39
C THR A 340 2.44 -21.86 17.45
N MET A 341 1.92 -22.92 16.83
CA MET A 341 0.50 -23.27 17.00
C MET A 341 0.32 -24.05 18.30
N ILE A 342 -0.60 -23.58 19.14
CA ILE A 342 -0.83 -24.06 20.49
C ILE A 342 -2.28 -24.54 20.61
N CYS A 343 -2.49 -25.64 21.33
CA CYS A 343 -3.80 -26.17 21.68
C CYS A 343 -4.50 -25.23 22.67
N SER A 344 -5.72 -24.84 22.37
CA SER A 344 -6.61 -24.11 23.28
C SER A 344 -7.62 -25.02 23.97
N ASN A 345 -8.07 -26.05 23.25
CA ASN A 345 -8.93 -27.11 23.77
C ASN A 345 -8.35 -28.48 23.40
N PRO A 346 -8.74 -29.55 24.10
CA PRO A 346 -9.40 -29.56 25.41
C PRO A 346 -8.46 -29.07 26.54
N LYS A 347 -9.01 -28.76 27.72
CA LYS A 347 -8.26 -28.15 28.85
C LYS A 347 -6.99 -28.90 29.27
N TYR A 348 -6.96 -30.22 29.12
CA TYR A 348 -5.80 -31.04 29.51
C TYR A 348 -4.62 -30.93 28.53
N LEU A 349 -4.82 -30.42 27.31
CA LEU A 349 -3.77 -30.14 26.31
C LEU A 349 -3.51 -28.64 26.15
N GLN A 350 -4.21 -27.80 26.91
CA GLN A 350 -4.16 -26.36 26.73
C GLN A 350 -2.73 -25.83 26.98
N GLY A 351 -2.19 -25.08 26.03
CA GLY A 351 -0.82 -24.54 26.11
C GLY A 351 0.24 -25.40 25.43
N GLU A 352 -0.07 -26.65 25.08
CA GLU A 352 0.86 -27.52 24.35
C GLU A 352 0.90 -27.21 22.85
N LYS A 353 2.04 -27.49 22.20
CA LYS A 353 2.16 -27.35 20.74
C LYS A 353 1.36 -28.44 20.04
N ILE A 354 0.58 -28.09 19.02
CA ILE A 354 -0.32 -29.02 18.32
C ILE A 354 0.41 -30.27 17.81
N MET A 355 1.58 -30.10 17.19
CA MET A 355 2.36 -31.20 16.62
C MET A 355 2.88 -32.17 17.68
N GLU A 356 3.12 -31.69 18.89
CA GLU A 356 3.60 -32.47 20.03
C GLU A 356 2.44 -33.14 20.76
N ALA A 357 1.38 -32.39 21.06
CA ALA A 357 0.16 -32.91 21.68
C ALA A 357 -0.45 -34.06 20.87
N THR A 358 -0.56 -33.91 19.55
CA THR A 358 -1.11 -34.96 18.68
C THR A 358 -0.24 -36.21 18.59
N ARG A 359 1.08 -36.07 18.74
CA ARG A 359 2.02 -37.21 18.75
C ARG A 359 2.01 -37.93 20.10
N ASN A 360 2.13 -37.18 21.20
CA ASN A 360 2.26 -37.74 22.55
C ASN A 360 0.99 -38.44 23.04
N HIS A 361 -0.17 -37.91 22.65
CA HIS A 361 -1.48 -38.45 23.05
C HIS A 361 -2.12 -39.35 21.98
N GLY A 362 -1.43 -39.64 20.87
CA GLY A 362 -1.93 -40.53 19.82
C GLY A 362 -3.28 -40.10 19.22
N ILE A 363 -3.53 -38.79 19.13
CA ILE A 363 -4.85 -38.23 18.80
C ILE A 363 -5.23 -38.51 17.35
N CYS A 364 -4.23 -38.42 16.47
CA CYS A 364 -4.37 -38.72 15.06
C CYS A 364 -3.69 -40.05 14.81
N GLU A 365 -4.45 -41.06 14.39
CA GLU A 365 -3.87 -42.31 13.92
C GLU A 365 -2.88 -41.99 12.79
N GLU A 366 -1.75 -42.70 12.76
CA GLU A 366 -0.87 -42.75 11.59
C GLU A 366 -1.54 -43.57 10.48
N THR A 367 -2.75 -43.18 10.09
CA THR A 367 -3.33 -43.67 8.86
C THR A 367 -2.75 -42.82 7.75
N ASP A 368 -1.96 -43.49 6.90
CA ASP A 368 -1.56 -42.99 5.59
C ASP A 368 -2.83 -42.64 4.82
N TYR A 369 -3.25 -41.37 4.90
CA TYR A 369 -4.07 -40.76 3.87
C TYR A 369 -3.18 -40.61 2.64
N VAL A 370 -2.95 -41.73 1.96
CA VAL A 370 -2.41 -41.79 0.61
C VAL A 370 -3.31 -40.89 -0.22
N LEU A 371 -2.76 -39.74 -0.61
CA LEU A 371 -3.21 -39.06 -1.81
C LEU A 371 -3.23 -40.14 -2.88
N THR A 372 -4.42 -40.49 -3.36
CA THR A 372 -4.61 -41.47 -4.42
C THR A 372 -3.74 -41.04 -5.60
N GLU A 373 -2.58 -41.66 -5.72
CA GLU A 373 -1.72 -41.51 -6.87
C GLU A 373 -2.49 -42.07 -8.06
N THR A 374 -2.72 -41.20 -9.03
CA THR A 374 -3.21 -41.57 -10.35
C THR A 374 -2.25 -42.63 -10.92
N PRO A 375 -2.71 -43.85 -11.24
CA PRO A 375 -1.82 -44.86 -11.78
C PRO A 375 -1.37 -44.43 -13.18
N SER A 376 -0.06 -44.36 -13.36
CA SER A 376 0.59 -44.35 -14.67
C SER A 376 0.23 -45.63 -15.45
N PRO A 377 -0.25 -45.55 -16.70
CA PRO A 377 -0.35 -46.72 -17.55
C PRO A 377 0.93 -46.86 -18.38
N THR A 378 1.71 -47.90 -18.11
CA THR A 378 2.67 -48.46 -19.07
C THR A 378 2.04 -49.67 -19.77
N SER A 379 1.98 -49.57 -21.10
CA SER A 379 2.07 -50.62 -22.13
C SER A 379 1.27 -51.92 -21.92
N ASP A 380 0.29 -52.21 -22.77
CA ASP A 380 0.54 -52.96 -24.02
C ASP A 380 -0.72 -53.06 -24.90
N SER A 381 -0.51 -53.44 -26.17
CA SER A 381 -1.48 -53.81 -27.24
C SER A 381 -1.91 -52.75 -28.28
N SER A 382 -1.29 -52.90 -29.46
CA SER A 382 -1.58 -52.31 -30.79
C SER A 382 -2.91 -52.81 -31.39
N PRO A 383 -3.51 -52.10 -32.38
CA PRO A 383 -3.25 -52.36 -33.83
C PRO A 383 -3.48 -51.12 -34.76
N PRO A 384 -3.60 -51.28 -36.10
CA PRO A 384 -2.54 -51.18 -37.12
C PRO A 384 -2.58 -49.87 -37.96
N MET A 385 -1.46 -49.54 -38.63
CA MET A 385 -1.37 -48.45 -39.61
C MET A 385 -1.17 -49.01 -41.04
N PRO A 386 -1.75 -48.38 -42.09
CA PRO A 386 -1.47 -48.71 -43.51
C PRO A 386 -0.29 -47.87 -44.08
N PRO A 387 0.17 -48.16 -45.31
CA PRO A 387 1.59 -48.39 -45.57
C PRO A 387 2.41 -47.23 -46.18
N SER A 388 3.70 -47.52 -46.16
CA SER A 388 4.91 -46.91 -46.73
C SER A 388 4.81 -46.15 -48.06
N SER A 389 5.64 -45.10 -48.15
CA SER A 389 6.45 -44.82 -49.34
C SER A 389 7.88 -44.42 -48.96
N THR A 390 8.79 -44.92 -49.79
CA THR A 390 10.25 -44.97 -49.79
C THR A 390 10.94 -43.61 -50.02
N PHE A 391 12.18 -43.44 -49.53
CA PHE A 391 13.38 -43.07 -50.33
C PHE A 391 14.67 -42.97 -49.47
N ASP A 392 15.56 -43.94 -49.74
CA ASP A 392 17.03 -43.95 -49.89
C ASP A 392 18.06 -43.11 -49.09
N SER A 393 19.12 -43.88 -48.73
CA SER A 393 20.58 -43.60 -48.80
C SER A 393 21.26 -42.74 -47.72
N VAL A 394 22.53 -42.90 -47.32
CA VAL A 394 23.52 -43.99 -47.07
C VAL A 394 24.82 -43.28 -46.58
N SER A 395 25.68 -44.01 -45.86
CA SER A 395 27.10 -43.75 -45.44
C SER A 395 27.33 -42.95 -44.14
N ARG A 396 27.93 -43.45 -43.02
CA ARG A 396 29.24 -44.12 -42.69
C ARG A 396 30.45 -43.28 -43.14
N THR A 397 31.38 -42.83 -42.27
CA THR A 397 32.36 -43.62 -41.48
C THR A 397 33.07 -42.84 -40.34
N ARG A 398 33.92 -43.59 -39.60
CA ARG A 398 34.58 -43.46 -38.27
C ARG A 398 35.83 -42.52 -38.13
N PRO A 399 36.42 -42.39 -36.90
CA PRO A 399 37.37 -41.35 -36.46
C PRO A 399 38.85 -41.79 -36.42
N THR A 400 39.78 -40.83 -36.19
CA THR A 400 41.21 -41.06 -35.83
C THR A 400 41.78 -39.75 -35.22
N GLN A 401 42.08 -39.71 -33.91
CA GLN A 401 43.38 -39.76 -33.23
C GLN A 401 44.28 -38.49 -33.25
N LEU A 402 44.75 -38.12 -32.05
CA LEU A 402 45.73 -37.08 -31.65
C LEU A 402 47.14 -37.31 -32.24
N PRO A 403 47.98 -36.26 -32.33
CA PRO A 403 49.21 -36.18 -31.49
C PRO A 403 49.60 -34.71 -31.08
N PRO A 404 50.86 -34.36 -30.65
CA PRO A 404 51.24 -33.89 -29.29
C PRO A 404 51.67 -32.38 -29.23
N PRO A 405 52.11 -31.84 -28.05
CA PRO A 405 52.23 -30.39 -27.83
C PRO A 405 53.66 -29.83 -27.97
N GLU A 406 53.77 -28.58 -28.44
CA GLU A 406 54.95 -27.71 -28.31
C GLU A 406 54.60 -26.47 -27.46
N ILE A 407 55.49 -26.11 -26.55
CA ILE A 407 55.43 -24.95 -25.65
C ILE A 407 56.33 -23.87 -26.26
N GLU A 408 55.87 -22.62 -26.39
CA GLU A 408 56.56 -21.41 -25.84
C GLU A 408 55.94 -20.06 -26.28
N HIS A 409 56.00 -19.10 -25.34
CA HIS A 409 55.85 -17.64 -25.48
C HIS A 409 54.48 -17.00 -25.88
N MET A 410 53.46 -17.09 -25.03
CA MET A 410 52.32 -16.13 -25.08
C MET A 410 51.67 -15.77 -23.72
N THR A 411 52.32 -16.04 -22.59
CA THR A 411 51.71 -15.84 -21.26
C THR A 411 52.03 -14.49 -20.61
N LEU A 412 53.16 -13.84 -20.92
CA LEU A 412 53.57 -12.64 -20.19
C LEU A 412 52.75 -11.39 -20.55
N HIS A 413 52.42 -11.17 -21.83
CA HIS A 413 51.73 -9.95 -22.27
C HIS A 413 50.27 -9.88 -21.80
N LYS A 414 49.61 -11.02 -21.59
CA LYS A 414 48.24 -11.08 -21.05
C LYS A 414 48.19 -10.80 -19.54
N VAL A 415 49.21 -11.23 -18.79
CA VAL A 415 49.32 -10.96 -17.35
C VAL A 415 49.64 -9.48 -17.08
N VAL A 416 50.49 -8.86 -17.91
CA VAL A 416 50.79 -7.43 -17.81
C VAL A 416 49.58 -6.57 -18.18
N VAL A 417 48.82 -6.91 -19.23
CA VAL A 417 47.60 -6.17 -19.58
C VAL A 417 46.50 -6.34 -18.53
N GLY A 418 46.35 -7.54 -17.94
CA GLY A 418 45.38 -7.79 -16.86
C GLY A 418 45.69 -7.03 -15.57
N SER A 419 46.97 -6.97 -15.19
CA SER A 419 47.41 -6.23 -13.98
C SER A 419 47.28 -4.72 -14.15
N VAL A 420 47.56 -4.18 -15.35
CA VAL A 420 47.36 -2.76 -15.66
C VAL A 420 45.87 -2.39 -15.63
N ALA A 421 44.98 -3.22 -16.18
CA ALA A 421 43.53 -3.00 -16.13
C ALA A 421 42.97 -3.02 -14.70
N LEU A 422 43.47 -3.93 -13.84
CA LEU A 422 43.13 -3.97 -12.42
C LEU A 422 43.59 -2.70 -11.68
N PHE A 423 44.76 -2.17 -12.02
CA PHE A 423 45.26 -0.94 -11.41
C PHE A 423 44.42 0.28 -11.79
N PHE A 424 44.04 0.41 -13.07
CA PHE A 424 43.19 1.51 -13.53
C PHE A 424 41.76 1.43 -12.97
N THR A 425 41.20 0.23 -12.86
CA THR A 425 39.86 0.05 -12.24
C THR A 425 39.88 0.37 -10.75
N MET A 426 40.92 -0.05 -10.01
CA MET A 426 41.07 0.31 -8.60
C MET A 426 41.28 1.82 -8.41
N SER A 427 42.09 2.46 -9.28
CA SER A 427 42.27 3.91 -9.25
C SER A 427 40.98 4.66 -9.58
N LEU A 428 40.17 4.16 -10.51
CA LEU A 428 38.86 4.76 -10.84
C LEU A 428 37.90 4.64 -9.65
N ILE A 429 37.85 3.47 -9.01
CA ILE A 429 37.02 3.23 -7.82
C ILE A 429 37.45 4.14 -6.67
N LEU A 430 38.74 4.28 -6.42
CA LEU A 430 39.26 5.18 -5.39
C LEU A 430 38.93 6.64 -5.68
N THR A 431 39.00 7.07 -6.95
CA THR A 431 38.60 8.42 -7.36
C THR A 431 37.10 8.63 -7.17
N ILE A 432 36.27 7.63 -7.51
CA ILE A 432 34.81 7.68 -7.28
C ILE A 432 34.51 7.75 -5.78
N ILE A 433 35.17 6.94 -4.95
CA ILE A 433 35.02 6.98 -3.49
C ILE A 433 35.45 8.34 -2.95
N TYR A 434 36.58 8.88 -3.41
CA TYR A 434 37.06 10.22 -3.02
C TYR A 434 36.07 11.32 -3.42
N VAL A 435 35.51 11.27 -4.63
CA VAL A 435 34.49 12.22 -5.10
C VAL A 435 33.19 12.07 -4.31
N LEU A 436 32.74 10.85 -4.02
CA LEU A 436 31.56 10.58 -3.20
C LEU A 436 31.77 11.05 -1.75
N TRP A 437 32.95 10.86 -1.19
CA TRP A 437 33.31 11.30 0.15
C TRP A 437 33.36 12.83 0.26
N ARG A 438 33.92 13.49 -0.76
CA ARG A 438 33.99 14.96 -0.83
C ARG A 438 32.63 15.61 -1.15
N ARG A 439 31.75 14.92 -1.88
CA ARG A 439 30.44 15.45 -2.30
C ARG A 439 29.30 15.13 -1.32
N TYR A 440 29.45 14.14 -0.44
CA TYR A 440 28.45 13.75 0.56
C TYR A 440 29.06 13.47 1.95
N PRO A 441 29.56 14.49 2.68
CA PRO A 441 30.09 14.30 4.04
C PRO A 441 29.01 13.90 5.07
N GLY A 442 27.71 14.03 4.74
CA GLY A 442 26.59 13.73 5.64
C GLY A 442 26.18 12.26 5.71
N ALA A 443 26.45 11.45 4.68
CA ALA A 443 25.99 10.05 4.62
C ALA A 443 26.73 9.13 5.60
N THR A 444 28.00 9.42 5.90
CA THR A 444 28.80 8.66 6.88
C THR A 444 28.38 8.92 8.32
N ARG A 445 27.87 10.11 8.63
CA ARG A 445 27.33 10.45 9.97
C ARG A 445 26.04 9.68 10.28
N LEU A 446 25.21 9.40 9.27
CA LEU A 446 23.98 8.61 9.45
C LEU A 446 24.27 7.12 9.74
N LEU A 447 25.35 6.58 9.14
CA LEU A 447 25.82 5.22 9.40
C LEU A 447 26.49 5.10 10.79
N GLN A 448 27.23 6.12 11.24
CA GLN A 448 27.76 6.16 12.61
C GLN A 448 26.64 6.28 13.66
N GLN A 449 25.61 7.11 13.42
CA GLN A 449 24.46 7.25 14.33
C GLN A 449 23.64 5.94 14.43
N ARG A 450 23.43 5.21 13.31
CA ARG A 450 22.76 3.89 13.36
C ARG A 450 23.56 2.85 14.16
N SER A 451 24.89 2.91 14.14
CA SER A 451 25.72 2.01 14.96
C SER A 451 25.66 2.31 16.47
N MET A 452 25.56 3.59 16.86
CA MET A 452 25.48 4.00 18.26
C MET A 452 24.07 3.79 18.87
N VAL A 453 23.01 3.95 18.08
CA VAL A 453 21.62 3.65 18.50
C VAL A 453 21.39 2.13 18.64
N GLY A 454 22.02 1.31 17.80
CA GLY A 454 22.00 -0.15 17.93
C GLY A 454 22.73 -0.67 19.18
N ARG A 455 23.83 -0.02 19.60
CA ARG A 455 24.55 -0.38 20.83
C ARG A 455 23.84 0.07 22.12
N LYS A 456 23.06 1.16 22.10
CA LYS A 456 22.25 1.59 23.27
C LYS A 456 20.97 0.77 23.46
N ARG A 457 20.42 0.14 22.42
CA ARG A 457 19.23 -0.75 22.54
C ARG A 457 19.53 -2.18 23.00
N ARG A 458 20.80 -2.61 23.02
CA ARG A 458 21.20 -3.96 23.48
C ARG A 458 21.66 -4.04 24.94
N LYS A 459 21.58 -2.94 25.70
CA LYS A 459 22.12 -2.85 27.08
C LYS A 459 21.11 -2.39 28.14
N LYS A 460 19.81 -2.58 27.93
CA LYS A 460 18.80 -2.42 28.99
C LYS A 460 17.89 -3.65 29.04
N SER A 461 18.20 -4.55 29.98
CA SER A 461 17.25 -5.48 30.57
C SER A 461 16.24 -4.71 31.44
N PRO A 462 14.97 -5.16 31.57
CA PRO A 462 13.99 -4.49 32.41
C PRO A 462 14.00 -5.06 33.84
N GLU A 463 14.17 -4.19 34.83
CA GLU A 463 13.77 -4.42 36.22
C GLU A 463 12.75 -3.35 36.63
N PRO A 464 11.90 -3.63 37.64
CA PRO A 464 10.57 -3.05 37.76
C PRO A 464 10.58 -1.74 38.57
N GLU A 465 9.89 -0.71 38.10
CA GLU A 465 9.52 0.43 38.94
C GLU A 465 8.00 0.60 38.93
N GLN A 466 7.46 0.32 40.11
CA GLN A 466 6.22 0.88 40.64
C GLN A 466 6.19 2.40 40.51
N ASN A 467 4.96 2.92 40.48
CA ASN A 467 4.57 4.33 40.66
C ASN A 467 4.67 5.26 39.45
N LEU A 468 3.71 5.11 38.52
CA LEU A 468 2.88 6.25 38.08
C LEU A 468 1.57 5.75 37.43
N SER A 469 0.75 5.05 38.21
CA SER A 469 -0.62 4.68 37.83
C SER A 469 -1.61 5.45 38.71
N SER A 470 -2.00 6.64 38.28
CA SER A 470 -3.22 7.26 38.76
C SER A 470 -3.85 8.05 37.61
N GLN A 471 -5.10 7.69 37.30
CA GLN A 471 -6.00 8.27 36.31
C GLN A 471 -5.94 7.67 34.89
N LEU A 472 -6.45 6.44 34.78
CA LEU A 472 -7.29 5.97 33.67
C LEU A 472 -7.91 4.64 34.10
N GLN A 473 -8.99 4.70 34.90
CA GLN A 473 -9.80 3.53 35.24
C GLN A 473 -10.94 3.44 34.21
N GLU A 474 -10.82 2.51 33.27
CA GLU A 474 -11.93 2.04 32.44
C GLU A 474 -12.92 1.27 33.31
N TYR A 475 -14.19 1.71 33.30
CA TYR A 475 -15.29 0.96 33.91
C TYR A 475 -15.80 -0.11 32.94
N TYR A 476 -15.58 -1.37 33.30
CA TYR A 476 -16.30 -2.53 32.76
C TYR A 476 -17.66 -2.65 33.46
N MET A 477 -18.74 -2.82 32.70
CA MET A 477 -20.02 -3.35 33.20
C MET A 477 -20.12 -4.83 32.81
N SER A 478 -20.00 -5.70 33.79
CA SER A 478 -20.23 -7.14 33.70
C SER A 478 -21.73 -7.44 33.70
N TYR A 479 -22.21 -8.15 32.68
CA TYR A 479 -23.57 -8.70 32.63
C TYR A 479 -23.59 -10.07 33.32
N ASN A 480 -24.35 -10.22 34.41
CA ASN A 480 -24.51 -11.48 35.12
C ASN A 480 -26.00 -11.89 35.09
N PRO A 481 -26.38 -13.00 34.43
CA PRO A 481 -27.77 -13.41 34.28
C PRO A 481 -28.16 -14.40 35.37
N ALA A 482 -28.69 -13.92 36.50
CA ALA A 482 -29.34 -14.77 37.49
C ALA A 482 -30.25 -13.95 38.42
N ALA A 483 -31.53 -13.83 38.07
CA ALA A 483 -32.68 -13.78 39.00
C ALA A 483 -33.97 -13.63 38.18
N THR A 484 -34.85 -14.61 38.33
CA THR A 484 -36.21 -14.67 37.78
C THR A 484 -37.22 -14.05 38.81
N PRO A 485 -38.55 -14.19 38.69
CA PRO A 485 -39.44 -13.11 38.22
C PRO A 485 -40.64 -12.88 39.17
N GLU A 486 -40.88 -11.67 39.69
CA GLU A 486 -42.11 -11.46 40.49
C GLU A 486 -42.53 -9.98 40.52
N ALA A 487 -43.85 -9.78 40.55
CA ALA A 487 -44.61 -8.53 40.75
C ALA A 487 -44.79 -7.60 39.54
N LEU A 488 -45.70 -8.04 38.66
CA LEU A 488 -46.73 -7.18 38.08
C LEU A 488 -47.71 -6.79 39.23
N GLU A 489 -47.88 -5.51 39.55
CA GLU A 489 -49.19 -4.84 39.81
C GLU A 489 -49.12 -3.50 40.57
N VAL A 490 -49.88 -2.54 40.02
CA VAL A 490 -50.78 -1.58 40.71
C VAL A 490 -50.20 -0.26 41.28
N LEU A 491 -50.58 0.81 40.55
CA LEU A 491 -51.07 2.14 40.94
C LEU A 491 -50.39 2.93 42.07
N GLY A 492 -50.10 4.20 41.78
CA GLY A 492 -50.22 5.25 42.79
C GLY A 492 -49.47 6.52 42.44
N ASN A 493 -50.23 7.58 42.13
CA ASN A 493 -49.76 8.97 42.15
C ASN A 493 -48.87 9.25 43.37
N GLY A 494 -47.69 9.82 43.13
CA GLY A 494 -46.80 10.28 44.19
C GLY A 494 -45.79 11.27 43.64
N THR A 495 -46.05 12.55 43.86
CA THR A 495 -45.12 13.66 43.65
C THR A 495 -43.89 13.47 44.54
N GLY A 496 -42.71 13.30 43.94
CA GLY A 496 -41.42 13.30 44.63
C GLY A 496 -40.47 14.28 43.95
N SER A 497 -40.09 15.36 44.64
CA SER A 497 -39.14 16.34 44.14
C SER A 497 -37.73 15.77 44.14
N CYS A 498 -37.04 15.83 43.00
CA CYS A 498 -35.59 15.67 42.93
C CYS A 498 -34.95 17.03 42.62
N THR A 499 -34.22 17.56 43.59
CA THR A 499 -33.41 18.78 43.48
C THR A 499 -32.10 18.48 42.75
N CYS A 500 -31.90 19.11 41.59
CA CYS A 500 -30.60 19.14 40.89
C CYS A 500 -29.92 20.48 41.14
N THR A 501 -28.76 20.47 41.81
CA THR A 501 -27.85 21.62 41.88
C THR A 501 -26.95 21.63 40.65
N ILE A 502 -27.02 22.71 39.88
CA ILE A 502 -26.22 22.99 38.69
C ILE A 502 -24.97 23.77 39.07
N SER A 503 -23.81 23.32 38.58
CA SER A 503 -22.62 24.12 38.27
C SER A 503 -21.82 23.28 37.28
N GLY A 504 -21.54 23.66 36.04
CA GLY A 504 -21.61 24.93 35.34
C GLY A 504 -20.50 24.91 34.30
N SER A 505 -20.80 24.44 33.09
CA SER A 505 -19.91 24.65 31.93
C SER A 505 -20.76 24.91 30.68
N ARG A 506 -20.67 26.16 30.22
CA ARG A 506 -20.88 26.66 28.85
C ARG A 506 -20.25 25.66 27.86
N GLU A 507 -20.83 25.29 26.72
CA GLU A 507 -21.56 26.06 25.73
C GLU A 507 -22.45 25.14 24.85
N MET A 508 -23.34 25.79 24.11
CA MET A 508 -24.64 25.34 23.62
C MET A 508 -24.55 24.67 22.24
N PHE A 509 -25.17 23.49 22.07
CA PHE A 509 -25.72 23.08 20.76
C PHE A 509 -27.16 22.60 20.96
N ILE A 510 -28.09 23.34 20.36
CA ILE A 510 -29.52 23.08 20.33
C ILE A 510 -29.79 21.93 19.34
N LEU A 511 -30.33 20.81 19.83
CA LEU A 511 -30.95 19.78 19.01
C LEU A 511 -32.40 19.62 19.45
N PHE A 512 -33.31 20.10 18.61
CA PHE A 512 -34.73 19.85 18.74
C PHE A 512 -35.00 18.36 18.48
N TYR A 513 -35.48 17.65 19.51
CA TYR A 513 -36.11 16.35 19.36
C TYR A 513 -37.61 16.55 19.11
N TYR A 514 -38.10 16.10 17.94
CA TYR A 514 -39.52 15.84 17.74
C TYR A 514 -39.77 14.34 17.87
N CYS A 515 -40.66 13.99 18.80
CA CYS A 515 -41.14 12.64 19.06
C CYS A 515 -42.58 12.54 18.56
N LYS A 516 -42.93 11.54 17.74
CA LYS A 516 -44.28 10.95 17.64
C LYS A 516 -44.23 9.57 16.92
N PRO A 517 -45.23 8.69 17.13
CA PRO A 517 -44.99 7.27 17.44
C PRO A 517 -45.69 6.27 16.49
N LEU A 518 -45.52 4.97 16.76
CA LEU A 518 -46.18 3.76 16.20
C LEU A 518 -45.64 3.33 14.82
N GLY A 519 -45.43 2.06 14.46
CA GLY A 519 -45.70 0.74 15.02
C GLY A 519 -45.39 -0.30 13.91
N CYS A 520 -45.06 -1.54 14.27
CA CYS A 520 -44.54 -2.61 13.39
C CYS A 520 -45.50 -3.08 12.27
N HIS A 521 -44.97 -3.43 11.09
CA HIS A 521 -45.28 -4.65 10.32
C HIS A 521 -44.26 -4.87 9.18
N SER A 522 -43.77 -6.11 9.02
CA SER A 522 -43.09 -6.59 7.82
C SER A 522 -44.11 -6.93 6.74
N ILE A 523 -43.81 -6.67 5.46
CA ILE A 523 -44.11 -7.51 4.28
C ILE A 523 -43.39 -6.97 3.02
N THR A 524 -43.10 -7.92 2.15
CA THR A 524 -42.32 -8.00 0.90
C THR A 524 -42.70 -7.10 -0.29
N GLN A 525 -41.65 -6.78 -1.08
CA GLN A 525 -41.55 -6.69 -2.55
C GLN A 525 -42.31 -5.62 -3.40
N VAL A 526 -41.50 -4.89 -4.19
CA VAL A 526 -41.54 -4.73 -5.68
C VAL A 526 -42.37 -3.58 -6.31
N VAL A 527 -41.62 -2.71 -7.03
CA VAL A 527 -41.89 -2.04 -8.34
C VAL A 527 -42.52 -0.63 -8.42
N SER A 528 -41.63 0.30 -8.83
CA SER A 528 -41.69 1.28 -9.94
C SER A 528 -42.49 2.60 -9.92
N HIS A 529 -41.79 3.60 -10.49
CA HIS A 529 -42.22 4.67 -11.40
C HIS A 529 -43.06 5.87 -10.89
N SER A 530 -42.39 7.04 -10.92
CA SER A 530 -42.79 8.36 -11.48
C SER A 530 -44.25 8.82 -11.49
N ILE A 531 -44.47 10.11 -11.15
CA ILE A 531 -45.35 11.17 -11.73
C ILE A 531 -45.44 12.30 -10.68
N ILE A 532 -44.85 13.49 -10.90
CA ILE A 532 -45.40 14.71 -11.54
C ILE A 532 -46.61 15.32 -10.81
N ASN A 533 -46.39 16.57 -10.34
CA ASN A 533 -47.28 17.72 -10.16
C ASN A 533 -48.77 17.52 -9.86
N LEU A 534 -49.27 18.24 -8.84
CA LEU A 534 -50.39 19.17 -9.02
C LEU A 534 -50.46 20.24 -7.90
N CYS A 535 -50.92 21.39 -8.35
CA CYS A 535 -50.87 22.75 -7.79
C CYS A 535 -51.78 23.06 -6.59
N ASN A 536 -51.43 24.20 -5.96
CA ASN A 536 -52.28 25.30 -5.45
C ASN A 536 -53.18 25.14 -4.20
N ILE A 537 -52.78 25.82 -3.10
CA ILE A 537 -53.25 27.14 -2.58
C ILE A 537 -54.78 27.41 -2.65
N PRO A 538 -55.47 28.11 -1.68
CA PRO A 538 -54.99 29.11 -0.68
C PRO A 538 -55.57 29.06 0.75
N SER A 539 -54.94 29.84 1.66
CA SER A 539 -55.52 31.02 2.35
C SER A 539 -55.11 31.15 3.83
N LYS A 540 -54.41 32.25 4.15
CA LYS A 540 -54.77 33.29 5.14
C LYS A 540 -53.52 34.09 5.56
N GLY A 541 -53.62 35.42 5.46
CA GLY A 541 -52.70 36.40 6.04
C GLY A 541 -51.98 37.23 5.00
#